data_AF-A0A6N7ZQW3-F1
#
_entry.id   AF-A0A6N7ZQW3-F1
#
_cell.length_a   1.000
_cell.length_b   1.000
_cell.length_c   1.000
_cell.angle_alpha   90.00
_cell.angle_beta   90.00
_cell.angle_gamma   90.00
#
_symmetry.space_group_name_H-M   'P 1'
#
loop_
_entity.id
_entity.type
_entity.pdbx_description
1 polymer ?
#
loop_
_entity_poly.entity_id
_entity_poly.type
_entity_poly.pdbx_seq_one_letter_code
_entity_poly.pdbx_strand_id
1 'polypeptide(L)'
;MLAFTGAYLFVEIPFSVYLVNVLGGMPSNEDIADVEFFGRILTAIAVVIAWVGMRVFPKYQYDFEFLSALRHATISGVLVGLFSFYALDLIADNLDSVTSLDMKREAYLVSIPRQTLHDTPSFSEISETPEFSAMKSLLASFVSADHILSAIGRDNASTSIDFASVLLGGEREFREQTLGAMGEFLNEAYAGYVEVNSAAKNELAKGLGKASEEYRSMVKDVKERMWRDNYGYKLPSRGSRYEMGVIKAVKRELPVYDNWHPRDQRGFVQAYLEKYYEEVLSQAGHEFAGNASFFLGDVFPVDLSRDQFARLKSVQDHFRVKLLERLDRIEGNVPDMMLILPTMSDAAFKSTVYDPIHEAISGRRQYAPQVAAYEFQFFAGDMKPYVQASWIPVMAIILSVSGAALHIFKFSGYAWTAVRGQSHRRGRYVFASFVLVGAFAAMALPGNEVTRSAAFKDMKSKSPVIGTFAEGLISIQPGFRIVGEVMSFNPVWGYVRSTLPDRREPYRFASGSSADTGSATAMSTVASSLTAPGIPLRKPGTVPVPMAKPTTDNGLRIAPR
;
A
#
# COMPACT_ATOMS: atom_id res chain seq x y z
N MET A 1 -7.62 8.36 -45.40
CA MET A 1 -7.95 9.16 -44.19
C MET A 1 -9.31 8.83 -43.61
N LEU A 2 -10.41 8.98 -44.36
CA LEU A 2 -11.76 8.66 -43.87
C LEU A 2 -11.84 7.28 -43.19
N ALA A 3 -11.38 6.23 -43.88
CA ALA A 3 -11.36 4.87 -43.34
C ALA A 3 -10.51 4.73 -42.06
N PHE A 4 -9.29 5.29 -42.02
CA PHE A 4 -8.43 5.26 -40.83
C PHE A 4 -9.06 5.96 -39.63
N THR A 5 -9.63 7.15 -39.84
CA THR A 5 -10.32 7.89 -38.76
C THR A 5 -11.59 7.17 -38.32
N GLY A 6 -12.34 6.57 -39.24
CA GLY A 6 -13.51 5.75 -38.91
C GLY A 6 -13.14 4.52 -38.06
N ALA A 7 -12.15 3.74 -38.50
CA ALA A 7 -11.67 2.58 -37.76
C ALA A 7 -11.16 2.94 -36.35
N TYR A 8 -10.46 4.07 -36.21
CA TYR A 8 -10.06 4.60 -34.91
C TYR A 8 -11.26 4.92 -34.02
N LEU A 9 -12.28 5.62 -34.55
CA LEU A 9 -13.48 5.97 -33.78
C LEU A 9 -14.25 4.75 -33.26
N PHE A 10 -14.22 3.62 -33.99
CA PHE A 10 -14.80 2.34 -33.54
C PHE A 10 -14.10 1.72 -32.33
N VAL A 11 -12.89 2.16 -32.00
CA VAL A 11 -12.17 1.73 -30.79
C VAL A 11 -12.21 2.83 -29.72
N GLU A 12 -12.00 4.08 -30.11
CA GLU A 12 -11.94 5.25 -29.22
C GLU A 12 -13.23 5.50 -28.46
N ILE A 13 -14.39 5.46 -29.14
CA ILE A 13 -15.67 5.79 -28.49
C ILE A 13 -16.06 4.71 -27.47
N PRO A 14 -16.01 3.39 -27.78
CA PRO A 14 -16.19 2.35 -26.77
C PRO A 14 -15.18 2.44 -25.62
N PHE A 15 -13.91 2.74 -25.91
CA PHE A 15 -12.89 2.93 -24.87
C PHE A 15 -13.24 4.09 -23.93
N SER A 16 -13.70 5.21 -24.47
CA SER A 16 -14.11 6.38 -23.70
C SER A 16 -15.26 6.03 -22.73
N VAL A 17 -16.25 5.24 -23.16
CA VAL A 17 -17.35 4.75 -22.30
C VAL A 17 -16.84 3.79 -21.23
N TYR A 18 -15.96 2.86 -21.62
CA TYR A 18 -15.31 1.93 -20.70
C TYR A 18 -14.49 2.66 -19.63
N LEU A 19 -13.75 3.70 -20.02
CA LEU A 19 -12.91 4.51 -19.15
C LEU A 19 -13.74 5.21 -18.06
N VAL A 20 -14.88 5.80 -18.43
CA VAL A 20 -15.81 6.39 -17.45
C VAL A 20 -16.34 5.35 -16.48
N ASN A 21 -16.70 4.15 -16.97
CA ASN A 21 -17.23 3.09 -16.13
C ASN A 21 -16.20 2.51 -15.13
N VAL A 22 -14.95 2.32 -15.57
CA VAL A 22 -13.88 1.80 -14.70
C VAL A 22 -13.42 2.87 -13.71
N LEU A 23 -13.19 4.10 -14.18
CA LEU A 23 -12.71 5.17 -13.32
C LEU A 23 -13.78 5.73 -12.38
N GLY A 24 -15.07 5.53 -12.70
CA GLY A 24 -16.18 5.77 -11.79
C GLY A 24 -16.39 4.69 -10.72
N GLY A 25 -15.72 3.55 -10.85
CA GLY A 25 -15.66 2.49 -9.84
C GLY A 25 -14.57 2.71 -8.80
N MET A 26 -14.08 1.61 -8.21
CA MET A 26 -12.91 1.60 -7.34
C MET A 26 -11.74 0.83 -8.00
N PRO A 27 -11.11 1.41 -9.04
CA PRO A 27 -9.99 0.76 -9.70
C PRO A 27 -8.78 0.71 -8.76
N SER A 28 -8.06 -0.41 -8.79
CA SER A 28 -6.74 -0.51 -8.16
C SER A 28 -5.69 0.24 -8.97
N ASN A 29 -4.51 0.47 -8.39
CA ASN A 29 -3.39 1.11 -9.10
C ASN A 29 -2.96 0.34 -10.36
N GLU A 30 -3.03 -0.99 -10.31
CA GLU A 30 -2.77 -1.86 -11.46
C GLU A 30 -3.82 -1.64 -12.56
N ASP A 31 -5.11 -1.59 -12.19
CA ASP A 31 -6.17 -1.33 -13.17
C ASP A 31 -6.00 0.06 -13.82
N ILE A 32 -5.61 1.07 -13.03
CA ILE A 32 -5.32 2.43 -13.54
C ILE A 32 -4.16 2.38 -14.53
N ALA A 33 -3.07 1.68 -14.20
CA ALA A 33 -1.88 1.57 -15.04
C ALA A 33 -2.19 0.89 -16.39
N ASP A 34 -2.97 -0.19 -16.38
CA ASP A 34 -3.37 -0.91 -17.60
C ASP A 34 -4.24 -0.04 -18.51
N VAL A 35 -5.25 0.64 -17.93
CA VAL A 35 -6.13 1.55 -18.67
C VAL A 35 -5.34 2.74 -19.20
N GLU A 36 -4.40 3.28 -18.42
CA GLU A 36 -3.54 4.38 -18.82
C GLU A 36 -2.62 4.00 -19.98
N PHE A 37 -1.94 2.85 -19.88
CA PHE A 37 -1.06 2.34 -20.94
C PHE A 37 -1.80 2.27 -22.28
N PHE A 38 -3.02 1.70 -22.26
CA PHE A 38 -3.83 1.62 -23.46
C PHE A 38 -4.32 3.00 -23.94
N GLY A 39 -4.73 3.89 -23.02
CA GLY A 39 -5.12 5.26 -23.35
C GLY A 39 -3.99 6.07 -24.01
N ARG A 40 -2.74 5.86 -23.59
CA ARG A 40 -1.55 6.45 -24.23
C ARG A 40 -1.34 5.91 -25.64
N ILE A 41 -1.56 4.62 -25.87
CA ILE A 41 -1.51 4.02 -27.23
C ILE A 41 -2.57 4.66 -28.13
N LEU A 42 -3.82 4.76 -27.66
CA LEU A 42 -4.88 5.39 -28.44
C LEU A 42 -4.56 6.85 -28.76
N THR A 43 -4.10 7.61 -27.77
CA THR A 43 -3.70 9.01 -27.99
C THR A 43 -2.55 9.12 -28.99
N ALA A 44 -1.54 8.24 -28.92
CA ALA A 44 -0.45 8.20 -29.90
C ALA A 44 -0.98 7.93 -31.32
N ILE A 45 -1.90 6.97 -31.49
CA ILE A 45 -2.55 6.69 -32.78
C ILE A 45 -3.35 7.92 -33.26
N ALA A 46 -4.07 8.59 -32.37
CA ALA A 46 -4.83 9.81 -32.65
C ALA A 46 -3.93 10.91 -33.26
N VAL A 47 -2.79 11.16 -32.61
CA VAL A 47 -1.79 12.13 -33.03
C VAL A 47 -1.17 11.72 -34.37
N VAL A 48 -0.88 10.43 -34.58
CA VAL A 48 -0.39 9.93 -35.87
C VAL A 48 -1.39 10.16 -36.99
N ILE A 49 -2.67 9.80 -36.78
CA ILE A 49 -3.75 10.04 -37.76
C ILE A 49 -3.85 11.54 -38.06
N ALA A 50 -3.77 12.39 -37.04
CA ALA A 50 -3.79 13.83 -37.21
C ALA A 50 -2.58 14.34 -38.01
N TRP A 51 -1.38 13.92 -37.65
CA TRP A 51 -0.13 14.30 -38.29
C TRP A 51 -0.10 13.88 -39.76
N VAL A 52 -0.38 12.61 -40.04
CA VAL A 52 -0.39 12.04 -41.38
C VAL A 52 -1.45 12.73 -42.25
N GLY A 53 -2.64 12.99 -41.70
CA GLY A 53 -3.73 13.68 -42.40
C GLY A 53 -3.43 15.15 -42.72
N MET A 54 -2.63 15.84 -41.91
CA MET A 54 -2.30 17.25 -42.08
C MET A 54 -1.01 17.48 -42.87
N ARG A 55 0.01 16.63 -42.68
CA ARG A 55 1.38 16.88 -43.18
C ARG A 55 1.79 15.96 -44.32
N VAL A 56 1.35 14.70 -44.31
CA VAL A 56 1.77 13.72 -45.31
C VAL A 56 0.81 13.77 -46.49
N PHE A 57 -0.42 13.24 -46.35
CA PHE A 57 -1.32 13.07 -47.49
C PHE A 57 -1.58 14.32 -48.33
N PRO A 58 -1.72 15.54 -47.78
CA PRO A 58 -1.88 16.74 -48.60
C PRO A 58 -0.71 17.04 -49.54
N LYS A 59 0.53 16.70 -49.17
CA LYS A 59 1.73 16.92 -49.99
C LYS A 59 1.85 15.93 -51.15
N TYR A 60 1.31 14.72 -50.98
CA TYR A 60 1.37 13.65 -51.97
C TYR A 60 0.10 13.58 -52.85
N GLN A 61 -0.81 14.57 -52.74
CA GLN A 61 -2.01 14.65 -53.60
C GLN A 61 -1.71 15.06 -55.04
N TYR A 62 -0.52 15.59 -55.33
CA TYR A 62 -0.24 16.27 -56.58
C TYR A 62 0.86 15.63 -57.47
N ASP A 63 1.85 14.89 -56.94
CA ASP A 63 3.04 14.53 -57.75
C ASP A 63 3.75 13.18 -57.45
N PHE A 64 3.19 12.22 -56.70
CA PHE A 64 3.96 11.03 -56.26
C PHE A 64 3.21 9.69 -56.21
N GLU A 65 3.96 8.60 -56.37
CA GLU A 65 3.51 7.21 -56.19
C GLU A 65 2.98 6.97 -54.75
N PHE A 66 1.78 6.39 -54.65
CA PHE A 66 1.10 6.06 -53.40
C PHE A 66 2.00 5.33 -52.37
N LEU A 67 2.90 4.45 -52.85
CA LEU A 67 3.85 3.72 -52.01
C LEU A 67 4.84 4.64 -51.27
N SER A 68 5.29 5.72 -51.91
CA SER A 68 6.17 6.70 -51.28
C SER A 68 5.45 7.49 -50.19
N ALA A 69 4.18 7.85 -50.41
CA ALA A 69 3.35 8.51 -49.42
C ALA A 69 3.09 7.59 -48.21
N LEU A 70 2.81 6.31 -48.46
CA LEU A 70 2.61 5.30 -47.42
C LEU A 70 3.88 5.09 -46.60
N ARG A 71 5.05 4.96 -47.24
CA ARG A 71 6.34 4.82 -46.53
C ARG A 71 6.62 6.02 -45.62
N HIS A 72 6.41 7.24 -46.10
CA HIS A 72 6.59 8.45 -45.29
C HIS A 72 5.56 8.53 -44.15
N ALA A 73 4.31 8.17 -44.41
CA ALA A 73 3.26 8.11 -43.39
C ALA A 73 3.64 7.11 -42.28
N THR A 74 4.15 5.94 -42.63
CA THR A 74 4.57 4.92 -41.67
C THR A 74 5.77 5.38 -40.85
N ILE A 75 6.86 5.82 -41.49
CA ILE A 75 8.08 6.22 -40.76
C ILE A 75 7.80 7.42 -39.85
N SER A 76 7.22 8.49 -40.39
CA SER A 76 6.91 9.67 -39.58
C SER A 76 5.82 9.40 -38.55
N GLY A 77 4.86 8.53 -38.87
CA GLY A 77 3.83 8.08 -37.94
C GLY A 77 4.43 7.33 -36.75
N VAL A 78 5.32 6.36 -36.98
CA VAL A 78 5.99 5.63 -35.88
C VAL A 78 6.77 6.61 -34.98
N LEU A 79 7.55 7.52 -35.56
CA LEU A 79 8.31 8.50 -34.77
C LEU A 79 7.42 9.42 -33.94
N VAL A 80 6.36 9.97 -34.55
CA VAL A 80 5.41 10.85 -33.86
C VAL A 80 4.63 10.08 -32.79
N GLY A 81 4.20 8.85 -33.09
CA GLY A 81 3.48 8.00 -32.15
C GLY A 81 4.32 7.64 -30.94
N LEU A 82 5.57 7.21 -31.14
CA LEU A 82 6.51 6.92 -30.05
C LEU A 82 6.78 8.18 -29.23
N PHE A 83 7.03 9.32 -29.88
CA PHE A 83 7.23 10.58 -29.17
C PHE A 83 6.00 10.95 -28.32
N SER A 84 4.79 10.85 -28.87
CA SER A 84 3.55 11.13 -28.14
C SER A 84 3.33 10.17 -26.97
N PHE A 85 3.60 8.88 -27.15
CA PHE A 85 3.48 7.88 -26.10
C PHE A 85 4.43 8.20 -24.93
N TYR A 86 5.72 8.38 -25.22
CA TYR A 86 6.72 8.68 -24.18
C TYR A 86 6.54 10.07 -23.56
N ALA A 87 6.03 11.05 -24.31
CA ALA A 87 5.71 12.36 -23.74
C ALA A 87 4.57 12.26 -22.70
N LEU A 88 3.55 11.44 -22.95
CA LEU A 88 2.47 11.22 -21.98
C LEU A 88 2.94 10.42 -20.77
N ASP A 89 3.76 9.38 -21.00
CA ASP A 89 4.42 8.60 -19.94
C ASP A 89 5.24 9.50 -19.01
N LEU A 90 6.08 10.35 -19.59
CA LEU A 90 6.88 11.33 -18.85
C LEU A 90 5.99 12.29 -18.04
N ILE A 91 4.89 12.78 -18.60
CA ILE A 91 3.96 13.67 -17.88
C ILE A 91 3.32 12.94 -16.69
N ALA A 92 2.86 11.71 -16.89
CA ALA A 92 2.20 10.94 -15.83
C ALA A 92 3.15 10.58 -14.68
N ASP A 93 4.40 10.23 -15.01
CA ASP A 93 5.42 9.90 -14.01
C ASP A 93 5.91 11.11 -13.22
N ASN A 94 5.98 12.27 -13.88
CA ASN A 94 6.41 13.52 -13.26
C ASN A 94 5.25 14.37 -12.73
N LEU A 95 4.00 13.93 -12.86
CA LEU A 95 2.83 14.69 -12.44
C LEU A 95 2.94 15.10 -10.97
N ASP A 96 3.37 14.19 -10.10
CA ASP A 96 3.61 14.47 -8.70
C ASP A 96 4.67 15.57 -8.50
N SER A 97 5.78 15.53 -9.24
CA SER A 97 6.87 16.52 -9.10
C SER A 97 6.49 17.94 -9.51
N VAL A 98 5.53 18.08 -10.42
CA VAL A 98 5.04 19.39 -10.92
C VAL A 98 3.78 19.87 -10.18
N THR A 99 3.21 19.04 -9.32
CA THR A 99 2.00 19.35 -8.55
C THR A 99 2.37 20.05 -7.24
N SER A 100 1.73 21.17 -6.93
CA SER A 100 1.99 21.90 -5.68
C SER A 100 1.54 21.08 -4.46
N LEU A 101 2.17 21.31 -3.30
CA LEU A 101 1.82 20.60 -2.07
C LEU A 101 0.33 20.74 -1.69
N ASP A 102 -0.27 21.92 -1.94
CA ASP A 102 -1.70 22.14 -1.74
C ASP A 102 -2.54 21.24 -2.64
N MET A 103 -2.17 21.09 -3.91
CA MET A 103 -2.87 20.20 -4.85
C MET A 103 -2.68 18.72 -4.50
N LYS A 104 -1.51 18.33 -3.96
CA LYS A 104 -1.27 16.95 -3.48
C LYS A 104 -2.14 16.63 -2.27
N ARG A 105 -2.18 17.54 -1.31
CA ARG A 105 -3.07 17.48 -0.15
C ARG A 105 -4.53 17.39 -0.59
N GLU A 106 -4.93 18.21 -1.55
CA GLU A 106 -6.28 18.19 -2.08
C GLU A 106 -6.62 16.85 -2.77
N ALA A 107 -5.72 16.34 -3.61
CA ALA A 107 -5.89 15.03 -4.24
C ALA A 107 -6.05 13.90 -3.20
N TYR A 108 -5.26 13.93 -2.12
CA TYR A 108 -5.43 13.02 -1.01
C TYR A 108 -6.80 13.16 -0.35
N LEU A 109 -7.22 14.39 -0.03
CA LEU A 109 -8.48 14.64 0.66
C LEU A 109 -9.71 14.29 -0.20
N VAL A 110 -9.68 14.56 -1.50
CA VAL A 110 -10.77 14.20 -2.44
C VAL A 110 -10.89 12.70 -2.65
N SER A 111 -9.81 11.93 -2.48
CA SER A 111 -9.87 10.46 -2.58
C SER A 111 -10.82 9.83 -1.55
N ILE A 112 -11.00 10.47 -0.39
CA ILE A 112 -11.84 9.99 0.71
C ILE A 112 -13.35 10.04 0.36
N PRO A 113 -13.94 11.21 0.03
CA PRO A 113 -15.34 11.27 -0.39
C PRO A 113 -15.58 10.50 -1.70
N ARG A 114 -14.61 10.45 -2.62
CA ARG A 114 -14.76 9.68 -3.87
C ARG A 114 -15.13 8.22 -3.64
N GLN A 115 -14.49 7.58 -2.65
CA GLN A 115 -14.73 6.17 -2.33
C GLN A 115 -16.05 5.95 -1.57
N THR A 116 -16.48 6.92 -0.75
CA THR A 116 -17.67 6.81 0.10
C THR A 116 -18.95 7.35 -0.54
N LEU A 117 -18.84 8.03 -1.69
CA LEU A 117 -19.98 8.64 -2.39
C LEU A 117 -21.06 7.66 -2.86
N HIS A 118 -20.71 6.39 -3.08
CA HIS A 118 -21.70 5.37 -3.46
C HIS A 118 -22.82 5.23 -2.42
N ASP A 119 -22.48 5.37 -1.14
CA ASP A 119 -23.38 5.10 -0.02
C ASP A 119 -24.07 6.38 0.50
N THR A 120 -23.88 7.50 -0.22
CA THR A 120 -24.52 8.77 0.12
C THR A 120 -26.00 8.73 -0.29
N PRO A 121 -26.96 8.99 0.61
CA PRO A 121 -28.40 8.93 0.29
C PRO A 121 -28.82 9.81 -0.89
N SER A 122 -28.15 10.94 -1.09
CA SER A 122 -28.42 11.85 -2.22
C SER A 122 -28.09 11.25 -3.60
N PHE A 123 -27.34 10.15 -3.63
CA PHE A 123 -26.84 9.52 -4.85
C PHE A 123 -27.09 8.01 -4.92
N SER A 124 -27.61 7.38 -3.86
CA SER A 124 -27.77 5.92 -3.78
C SER A 124 -28.67 5.37 -4.89
N GLU A 125 -29.72 6.10 -5.28
CA GLU A 125 -30.66 5.70 -6.34
C GLU A 125 -30.05 5.81 -7.76
N ILE A 126 -29.05 6.68 -7.95
CA ILE A 126 -28.40 6.91 -9.25
C ILE A 126 -26.96 6.40 -9.28
N SER A 127 -26.56 5.64 -8.26
CA SER A 127 -25.18 5.21 -8.00
C SER A 127 -24.61 4.26 -9.06
N GLU A 128 -25.49 3.62 -9.83
CA GLU A 128 -25.13 2.69 -10.92
C GLU A 128 -25.16 3.33 -12.31
N THR A 129 -25.44 4.63 -12.40
CA THR A 129 -25.56 5.33 -13.69
C THR A 129 -24.17 5.73 -14.24
N PRO A 130 -23.95 5.66 -15.58
CA PRO A 130 -22.73 6.18 -16.24
C PRO A 130 -22.44 7.65 -15.89
N GLU A 131 -23.51 8.41 -15.73
CA GLU A 131 -23.55 9.80 -15.32
C GLU A 131 -22.88 10.01 -13.96
N PHE A 132 -23.21 9.16 -13.01
CA PHE A 132 -22.62 9.19 -11.67
C PHE A 132 -21.17 8.74 -11.68
N SER A 133 -20.84 7.74 -12.50
CA SER A 133 -19.45 7.31 -12.75
C SER A 133 -18.59 8.44 -13.34
N ALA A 134 -19.14 9.22 -14.28
CA ALA A 134 -18.48 10.39 -14.84
C ALA A 134 -18.34 11.52 -13.81
N MET A 135 -19.36 11.75 -12.97
CA MET A 135 -19.22 12.72 -11.88
C MET A 135 -18.11 12.30 -10.91
N LYS A 136 -18.09 11.04 -10.47
CA LYS A 136 -17.08 10.50 -9.55
C LYS A 136 -15.66 10.65 -10.06
N SER A 137 -15.44 10.33 -11.33
CA SER A 137 -14.12 10.46 -11.96
C SER A 137 -13.69 11.91 -12.15
N LEU A 138 -14.63 12.85 -12.21
CA LEU A 138 -14.36 14.28 -12.34
C LEU A 138 -14.22 15.02 -10.99
N LEU A 139 -14.58 14.42 -9.85
CA LEU A 139 -14.64 15.06 -8.51
C LEU A 139 -13.41 15.90 -8.16
N ALA A 140 -12.21 15.36 -8.41
CA ALA A 140 -10.94 16.03 -8.14
C ALA A 140 -10.76 17.34 -8.92
N SER A 141 -11.53 17.55 -9.98
CA SER A 141 -11.51 18.79 -10.78
C SER A 141 -12.41 19.88 -10.19
N PHE A 142 -13.49 19.52 -9.49
CA PHE A 142 -14.57 20.47 -9.22
C PHE A 142 -14.21 21.45 -8.11
N VAL A 143 -13.78 20.94 -6.96
CA VAL A 143 -13.72 21.72 -5.73
C VAL A 143 -12.85 21.01 -4.69
N SER A 144 -12.49 21.71 -3.63
CA SER A 144 -11.86 21.09 -2.47
C SER A 144 -12.75 20.02 -1.81
N ALA A 145 -12.14 19.08 -1.11
CA ALA A 145 -12.78 17.99 -0.39
C ALA A 145 -13.83 18.50 0.59
N ASP A 146 -13.53 19.59 1.32
CA ASP A 146 -14.49 20.21 2.25
C ASP A 146 -15.77 20.66 1.54
N HIS A 147 -15.65 21.17 0.31
CA HIS A 147 -16.81 21.56 -0.47
C HIS A 147 -17.59 20.36 -0.98
N ILE A 148 -16.91 19.30 -1.43
CA ILE A 148 -17.56 18.05 -1.82
C ILE A 148 -18.35 17.48 -0.63
N LEU A 149 -17.73 17.42 0.54
CA LEU A 149 -18.33 16.94 1.77
C LEU A 149 -19.55 17.77 2.20
N SER A 150 -19.42 19.09 2.16
CA SER A 150 -20.55 19.99 2.43
C SER A 150 -21.72 19.80 1.46
N ALA A 151 -21.43 19.58 0.17
CA ALA A 151 -22.44 19.39 -0.87
C ALA A 151 -23.21 18.07 -0.69
N ILE A 152 -22.57 17.06 -0.09
CA ILE A 152 -23.19 15.76 0.22
C ILE A 152 -23.70 15.64 1.66
N GLY A 153 -23.63 16.72 2.44
CA GLY A 153 -24.13 16.76 3.81
C GLY A 153 -23.34 15.86 4.78
N ARG A 154 -22.04 15.66 4.52
CA ARG A 154 -21.14 14.86 5.37
C ARG A 154 -20.03 15.73 5.95
N ASP A 155 -19.44 15.25 7.04
CA ASP A 155 -18.26 15.86 7.65
C ASP A 155 -17.00 14.99 7.42
N ASN A 156 -15.84 15.57 7.72
CA ASN A 156 -14.55 14.89 7.58
C ASN A 156 -14.44 13.66 8.50
N ALA A 157 -15.09 13.66 9.66
CA ALA A 157 -14.99 12.59 10.66
C ALA A 157 -15.75 11.33 10.22
N SER A 158 -17.03 11.47 9.88
CA SER A 158 -17.88 10.38 9.37
C SER A 158 -17.32 9.79 8.09
N THR A 159 -16.83 10.63 7.17
CA THR A 159 -16.26 10.16 5.90
C THR A 159 -14.93 9.41 6.11
N SER A 160 -14.13 9.81 7.11
CA SER A 160 -12.89 9.10 7.45
C SER A 160 -13.15 7.73 8.09
N ILE A 161 -14.22 7.62 8.90
CA ILE A 161 -14.70 6.35 9.47
C ILE A 161 -15.20 5.40 8.38
N ASP A 162 -16.04 5.91 7.47
CA ASP A 162 -16.55 5.11 6.35
C ASP A 162 -15.41 4.66 5.44
N PHE A 163 -14.45 5.55 5.15
CA PHE A 163 -13.28 5.22 4.35
C PHE A 163 -12.39 4.15 5.00
N ALA A 164 -12.13 4.24 6.30
CA ALA A 164 -11.41 3.18 7.03
C ALA A 164 -12.13 1.83 6.88
N SER A 165 -13.46 1.85 6.85
CA SER A 165 -14.28 0.66 6.66
C SER A 165 -14.25 0.14 5.21
N VAL A 166 -14.19 1.02 4.21
CA VAL A 166 -13.97 0.64 2.79
C VAL A 166 -12.60 -0.01 2.60
N LEU A 167 -11.57 0.52 3.26
CA LEU A 167 -10.21 0.03 3.15
C LEU A 167 -9.98 -1.31 3.83
N LEU A 168 -10.47 -1.45 5.07
CA LEU A 168 -10.30 -2.68 5.85
C LEU A 168 -11.29 -3.77 5.42
N GLY A 169 -12.40 -3.38 4.78
CA GLY A 169 -13.56 -4.23 4.59
C GLY A 169 -14.30 -4.46 5.92
N GLY A 170 -15.27 -5.36 5.91
CA GLY A 170 -15.95 -5.79 7.12
C GLY A 170 -15.02 -6.55 8.07
N GLU A 171 -15.28 -6.45 9.37
CA GLU A 171 -14.50 -7.10 10.45
C GLU A 171 -14.18 -8.57 10.15
N ARG A 172 -15.18 -9.34 9.69
CA ARG A 172 -15.02 -10.76 9.39
C ARG A 172 -14.04 -11.02 8.24
N GLU A 173 -14.14 -10.23 7.17
CA GLU A 173 -13.26 -10.35 6.01
C GLU A 173 -11.84 -9.96 6.38
N PHE A 174 -11.68 -8.83 7.08
CA PHE A 174 -10.37 -8.39 7.57
C PHE A 174 -9.73 -9.44 8.48
N ARG A 175 -10.53 -10.07 9.35
CA ARG A 175 -10.11 -11.18 10.21
C ARG A 175 -9.67 -12.39 9.40
N GLU A 176 -10.48 -12.87 8.47
CA GLU A 176 -10.17 -14.03 7.64
C GLU A 176 -8.85 -13.83 6.89
N GLN A 177 -8.66 -12.66 6.29
CA GLN A 177 -7.44 -12.34 5.55
C GLN A 177 -6.23 -12.20 6.49
N THR A 178 -6.39 -11.53 7.63
CA THR A 178 -5.30 -11.29 8.59
C THR A 178 -4.87 -12.57 9.30
N LEU A 179 -5.83 -13.32 9.86
CA LEU A 179 -5.55 -14.57 10.56
C LEU A 179 -5.22 -15.72 9.59
N GLY A 180 -5.72 -15.69 8.35
CA GLY A 180 -5.33 -16.62 7.29
C GLY A 180 -3.84 -16.49 6.95
N ALA A 181 -3.40 -15.27 6.61
CA ALA A 181 -1.98 -14.99 6.37
C ALA A 181 -1.11 -15.32 7.59
N MET A 182 -1.59 -15.01 8.80
CA MET A 182 -0.90 -15.39 10.04
C MET A 182 -0.77 -16.90 10.21
N GLY A 183 -1.85 -17.63 9.91
CA GLY A 183 -1.92 -19.08 10.05
C GLY A 183 -0.92 -19.78 9.14
N GLU A 184 -0.83 -19.35 7.88
CA GLU A 184 0.13 -19.86 6.89
C GLU A 184 1.57 -19.61 7.35
N PHE A 185 1.91 -18.36 7.68
CA PHE A 185 3.22 -17.99 8.20
C PHE A 185 3.60 -18.79 9.45
N LEU A 186 2.70 -18.89 10.43
CA LEU A 186 2.96 -19.62 11.67
C LEU A 186 3.13 -21.12 11.45
N ASN A 187 2.45 -21.72 10.47
CA ASN A 187 2.62 -23.13 10.17
C ASN A 187 4.04 -23.41 9.65
N GLU A 188 4.52 -22.58 8.73
CA GLU A 188 5.86 -22.70 8.17
C GLU A 188 6.94 -22.42 9.23
N ALA A 189 6.84 -21.29 9.93
CA ALA A 189 7.82 -20.90 10.94
C ALA A 189 7.87 -21.89 12.12
N TYR A 190 6.71 -22.39 12.57
CA TYR A 190 6.67 -23.37 13.66
C TYR A 190 7.17 -24.75 13.24
N ALA A 191 6.93 -25.18 12.00
CA ALA A 191 7.49 -26.43 11.49
C ALA A 191 9.03 -26.39 11.50
N GLY A 192 9.63 -25.29 11.03
CA GLY A 192 11.07 -25.08 11.11
C GLY A 192 11.59 -25.05 12.54
N TYR A 193 10.85 -24.42 13.46
CA TYR A 193 11.20 -24.43 14.89
C TYR A 193 11.17 -25.85 15.46
N VAL A 194 10.14 -26.65 15.16
CA VAL A 194 10.03 -28.04 15.65
C VAL A 194 11.18 -28.91 15.15
N GLU A 195 11.60 -28.74 13.90
CA GLU A 195 12.73 -29.46 13.32
C GLU A 195 14.03 -29.14 14.07
N VAL A 196 14.38 -27.86 14.19
CA VAL A 196 15.60 -27.40 14.88
C VAL A 196 15.56 -27.76 16.37
N ASN A 197 14.41 -27.59 17.04
CA ASN A 197 14.22 -27.95 18.43
C ASN A 197 14.35 -29.47 18.66
N SER A 198 13.88 -30.30 17.72
CA SER A 198 14.04 -31.76 17.79
C SER A 198 15.51 -32.16 17.65
N ALA A 199 16.26 -31.52 16.75
CA ALA A 199 17.70 -31.70 16.62
C ALA A 199 18.44 -31.28 17.90
N ALA A 200 18.10 -30.11 18.46
CA ALA A 200 18.66 -29.61 19.71
C ALA A 200 18.39 -30.57 20.88
N LYS A 201 17.18 -31.09 21.03
CA LYS A 201 16.84 -32.09 22.07
C LYS A 201 17.64 -33.37 21.92
N ASN A 202 17.77 -33.88 20.69
CA ASN A 202 18.58 -35.08 20.42
C ASN A 202 20.05 -34.83 20.78
N GLU A 203 20.54 -33.61 20.59
CA GLU A 203 21.90 -33.23 20.92
C GLU A 203 22.12 -33.01 22.43
N LEU A 204 21.14 -32.44 23.13
CA LEU A 204 21.11 -32.33 24.58
C LEU A 204 21.06 -33.71 25.27
N ALA A 205 20.32 -34.68 24.70
CA ALA A 205 20.27 -36.05 25.21
C ALA A 205 21.66 -36.74 25.21
N LYS A 206 22.57 -36.32 24.33
CA LYS A 206 23.96 -36.81 24.28
C LYS A 206 24.86 -36.13 25.33
N GLY A 207 24.41 -35.06 25.97
CA GLY A 207 25.20 -34.22 26.87
C GLY A 207 25.85 -34.99 28.02
N LEU A 208 25.13 -35.95 28.64
CA LEU A 208 25.67 -36.79 29.71
C LEU A 208 26.82 -37.71 29.25
N GLY A 209 26.69 -38.25 28.03
CA GLY A 209 27.74 -39.07 27.40
C GLY A 209 28.98 -38.24 27.09
N LYS A 210 28.79 -37.08 26.45
CA LYS A 210 29.86 -36.14 26.13
C LYS A 210 30.55 -35.58 27.37
N ALA A 211 29.81 -35.18 28.39
CA ALA A 211 30.37 -34.69 29.67
C ALA A 211 31.26 -35.75 30.33
N SER A 212 30.85 -37.02 30.27
CA SER A 212 31.60 -38.15 30.81
C SER A 212 32.84 -38.50 29.98
N GLU A 213 32.77 -38.32 28.65
CA GLU A 213 33.92 -38.45 27.75
C GLU A 213 34.93 -37.32 27.95
N GLU A 214 34.46 -36.08 28.04
CA GLU A 214 35.30 -34.90 28.24
C GLU A 214 36.01 -34.95 29.58
N TYR A 215 35.31 -35.37 30.65
CA TYR A 215 35.94 -35.61 31.94
C TYR A 215 37.04 -36.68 31.85
N ARG A 216 36.80 -37.79 31.13
CA ARG A 216 37.80 -38.86 30.93
C ARG A 216 38.99 -38.39 30.11
N SER A 217 38.74 -37.60 29.07
CA SER A 217 39.76 -36.98 28.21
C SER A 217 40.65 -36.05 29.04
N MET A 218 40.04 -35.13 29.79
CA MET A 218 40.72 -34.21 30.69
C MET A 218 41.55 -34.93 31.76
N VAL A 219 41.01 -35.99 32.39
CA VAL A 219 41.77 -36.82 33.34
C VAL A 219 42.94 -37.55 32.67
N LYS A 220 42.76 -38.04 31.45
CA LYS A 220 43.82 -38.71 30.66
C LYS A 220 44.94 -37.72 30.31
N ASP A 221 44.59 -36.57 29.77
CA ASP A 221 45.49 -35.46 29.44
C ASP A 221 46.32 -35.01 30.64
N VAL A 222 45.67 -34.88 31.79
CA VAL A 222 46.31 -34.56 33.06
C VAL A 222 47.34 -35.62 33.43
N LYS A 223 46.98 -36.91 33.35
CA LYS A 223 47.89 -38.03 33.65
C LYS A 223 49.07 -38.12 32.68
N GLU A 224 48.85 -37.91 31.38
CA GLU A 224 49.91 -37.97 30.37
C GLU A 224 50.93 -36.83 30.53
N ARG A 225 50.45 -35.63 30.82
CA ARG A 225 51.32 -34.49 31.14
C ARG A 225 52.09 -34.72 32.45
N MET A 226 51.46 -35.28 33.49
CA MET A 226 52.14 -35.66 34.74
C MET A 226 53.19 -36.77 34.55
N TRP A 227 52.93 -37.73 33.66
CA TRP A 227 53.89 -38.76 33.27
C TRP A 227 55.14 -38.15 32.64
N ARG A 228 54.96 -37.21 31.71
CA ARG A 228 56.04 -36.49 31.03
C ARG A 228 56.93 -35.72 32.02
N ASP A 229 56.34 -35.20 33.08
CA ASP A 229 57.02 -34.40 34.10
C ASP A 229 57.53 -35.24 35.30
N ASN A 230 57.59 -36.57 35.19
CA ASN A 230 58.10 -37.52 36.20
C ASN A 230 57.32 -37.60 37.55
N TYR A 231 56.04 -37.23 37.59
CA TYR A 231 55.23 -37.28 38.83
C TYR A 231 54.49 -38.62 39.07
N GLY A 232 54.57 -39.59 38.15
CA GLY A 232 53.91 -40.90 38.24
C GLY A 232 52.41 -40.88 37.88
N TYR A 233 51.73 -42.05 37.94
CA TYR A 233 50.37 -42.26 37.40
C TYR A 233 49.21 -41.79 38.31
N LYS A 234 49.50 -41.15 39.45
CA LYS A 234 48.49 -40.76 40.42
C LYS A 234 48.03 -39.32 40.15
N LEU A 235 46.71 -39.11 40.13
CA LEU A 235 46.15 -37.75 40.12
C LEU A 235 46.74 -36.95 41.29
N PRO A 236 47.00 -35.64 41.11
CA PRO A 236 47.72 -34.87 42.10
C PRO A 236 47.07 -34.94 43.48
N SER A 237 47.91 -34.92 44.52
CA SER A 237 47.45 -34.77 45.91
C SER A 237 46.94 -33.35 46.14
N ARG A 238 45.93 -33.21 47.02
CA ARG A 238 45.35 -31.93 47.44
C ARG A 238 46.45 -30.90 47.76
N GLY A 239 46.39 -29.73 47.14
CA GLY A 239 47.32 -28.60 47.34
C GLY A 239 48.57 -28.60 46.45
N SER A 240 48.68 -29.50 45.47
CA SER A 240 49.85 -29.51 44.58
C SER A 240 49.82 -28.36 43.56
N ARG A 241 51.00 -27.89 43.11
CA ARG A 241 51.11 -26.88 42.02
C ARG A 241 50.39 -27.32 40.74
N TYR A 242 50.37 -28.62 40.48
CA TYR A 242 49.75 -29.20 39.30
C TYR A 242 48.21 -29.19 39.37
N GLU A 243 47.65 -29.52 40.53
CA GLU A 243 46.20 -29.40 40.79
C GLU A 243 45.69 -27.97 40.57
N MET A 244 46.44 -26.97 41.06
CA MET A 244 46.10 -25.56 40.83
C MET A 244 46.10 -25.20 39.34
N GLY A 245 47.00 -25.79 38.55
CA GLY A 245 47.02 -25.64 37.10
C GLY A 245 45.79 -26.23 36.42
N VAL A 246 45.35 -27.43 36.85
CA VAL A 246 44.13 -28.08 36.35
C VAL A 246 42.88 -27.30 36.75
N ILE A 247 42.77 -26.88 38.01
CA ILE A 247 41.66 -26.05 38.49
C ILE A 247 41.59 -24.75 37.68
N LYS A 248 42.72 -24.09 37.44
CA LYS A 248 42.77 -22.86 36.64
C LYS A 248 42.37 -23.09 35.17
N ALA A 249 42.78 -24.21 34.58
CA ALA A 249 42.41 -24.56 33.21
C ALA A 249 40.90 -24.86 33.09
N VAL A 250 40.35 -25.66 34.01
CA VAL A 250 38.92 -25.99 34.03
C VAL A 250 38.07 -24.75 34.30
N LYS A 251 38.43 -23.92 35.30
CA LYS A 251 37.71 -22.66 35.60
C LYS A 251 37.74 -21.64 34.46
N ARG A 252 38.71 -21.73 33.54
CA ARG A 252 38.75 -20.86 32.36
C ARG A 252 37.69 -21.27 31.32
N GLU A 253 37.32 -22.55 31.30
CA GLU A 253 36.49 -23.13 30.24
C GLU A 253 35.10 -23.56 30.72
N LEU A 254 34.92 -23.80 32.03
CA LEU A 254 33.69 -24.26 32.65
C LEU A 254 33.37 -23.48 33.93
N PRO A 255 32.08 -23.19 34.21
CA PRO A 255 31.63 -22.49 35.41
C PRO A 255 31.56 -23.42 36.64
N VAL A 256 32.67 -24.08 36.97
CA VAL A 256 32.74 -24.91 38.19
C VAL A 256 32.82 -24.04 39.45
N TYR A 257 32.29 -24.54 40.57
CA TYR A 257 32.30 -23.84 41.85
C TYR A 257 33.71 -23.60 42.41
N ASP A 258 33.87 -22.65 43.34
CA ASP A 258 35.18 -22.10 43.66
C ASP A 258 36.18 -23.06 44.29
N ASN A 259 35.69 -24.02 45.06
CA ASN A 259 36.47 -25.09 45.69
C ASN A 259 36.43 -26.41 44.91
N TRP A 260 36.14 -26.39 43.60
CA TRP A 260 36.09 -27.59 42.77
C TRP A 260 37.44 -28.31 42.73
N HIS A 261 37.39 -29.64 42.80
CA HIS A 261 38.57 -30.50 42.82
C HIS A 261 38.55 -31.46 41.62
N PRO A 262 39.70 -31.80 41.00
CA PRO A 262 39.79 -32.75 39.87
C PRO A 262 39.28 -34.18 40.12
N ARG A 263 38.78 -34.47 41.31
CA ARG A 263 38.17 -35.77 41.67
C ARG A 263 36.65 -35.66 41.80
N ASP A 264 36.11 -34.44 41.82
CA ASP A 264 34.69 -34.19 41.79
C ASP A 264 34.18 -34.24 40.35
N GLN A 265 33.99 -35.48 39.89
CA GLN A 265 33.37 -35.76 38.60
C GLN A 265 31.95 -35.17 38.52
N ARG A 266 31.18 -35.17 39.62
CA ARG A 266 29.78 -34.72 39.60
C ARG A 266 29.70 -33.22 39.34
N GLY A 267 30.50 -32.42 40.06
CA GLY A 267 30.58 -30.97 39.84
C GLY A 267 31.10 -30.60 38.45
N PHE A 268 32.04 -31.36 37.89
CA PHE A 268 32.50 -31.15 36.52
C PHE A 268 31.39 -31.44 35.51
N VAL A 269 30.73 -32.59 35.63
CA VAL A 269 29.64 -32.99 34.73
C VAL A 269 28.50 -31.98 34.79
N GLN A 270 28.15 -31.48 35.97
CA GLN A 270 27.11 -30.47 36.13
C GLN A 270 27.48 -29.15 35.42
N ALA A 271 28.66 -28.61 35.67
CA ALA A 271 29.11 -27.36 35.03
C ALA A 271 29.29 -27.51 33.51
N TYR A 272 29.73 -28.68 33.05
CA TYR A 272 29.78 -29.01 31.62
C TYR A 272 28.39 -29.05 31.00
N LEU A 273 27.42 -29.71 31.66
CA LEU A 273 26.05 -29.80 31.14
C LEU A 273 25.39 -28.42 31.06
N GLU A 274 25.66 -27.52 32.00
CA GLU A 274 25.17 -26.13 31.96
C GLU A 274 25.72 -25.36 30.75
N LYS A 275 27.04 -25.37 30.56
CA LYS A 275 27.67 -24.74 29.40
C LYS A 275 27.23 -25.40 28.08
N TYR A 276 27.19 -26.72 28.04
CA TYR A 276 26.77 -27.48 26.85
C TYR A 276 25.32 -27.20 26.49
N TYR A 277 24.45 -27.01 27.49
CA TYR A 277 23.07 -26.58 27.27
C TYR A 277 23.02 -25.20 26.62
N GLU A 278 23.77 -24.22 27.13
CA GLU A 278 23.86 -22.89 26.52
C GLU A 278 24.40 -22.91 25.09
N GLU A 279 25.46 -23.67 24.82
CA GLU A 279 26.05 -23.81 23.48
C GLU A 279 25.08 -24.42 22.47
N VAL A 280 24.41 -25.52 22.84
CA VAL A 280 23.43 -26.19 21.96
C VAL A 280 22.24 -25.28 21.70
N LEU A 281 21.73 -24.56 22.70
CA LEU A 281 20.65 -23.59 22.52
C LEU A 281 21.05 -22.40 21.65
N SER A 282 22.26 -21.88 21.84
CA SER A 282 22.79 -20.80 21.01
C SER A 282 22.94 -21.23 19.56
N GLN A 283 23.47 -22.43 19.32
CA GLN A 283 23.62 -22.99 17.97
C GLN A 283 22.26 -23.23 17.30
N ALA A 284 21.31 -23.82 18.03
CA ALA A 284 19.95 -24.01 17.55
C ALA A 284 19.26 -22.68 17.20
N GLY A 285 19.44 -21.65 18.05
CA GLY A 285 18.95 -20.30 17.76
C GLY A 285 19.55 -19.72 16.49
N HIS A 286 20.87 -19.87 16.29
CA HIS A 286 21.56 -19.42 15.07
C HIS A 286 21.13 -20.19 13.81
N GLU A 287 20.96 -21.52 13.90
CA GLU A 287 20.52 -22.36 12.78
C GLU A 287 19.07 -22.03 12.39
N PHE A 288 18.20 -21.83 13.37
CA PHE A 288 16.84 -21.37 13.12
C PHE A 288 16.83 -19.98 12.49
N ALA A 289 17.60 -19.02 13.01
CA ALA A 289 17.70 -17.67 12.43
C ALA A 289 18.35 -17.65 11.02
N GLY A 290 19.22 -18.62 10.73
CA GLY A 290 19.84 -18.80 9.40
C GLY A 290 18.87 -19.38 8.38
N ASN A 291 18.07 -20.37 8.77
CA ASN A 291 17.07 -21.01 7.91
C ASN A 291 15.83 -20.14 7.75
N ALA A 292 15.42 -19.47 8.83
CA ALA A 292 14.38 -18.47 8.83
C ALA A 292 15.05 -17.10 8.96
N SER A 293 15.49 -16.58 7.81
CA SER A 293 16.17 -15.27 7.59
C SER A 293 15.54 -14.04 8.28
N PHE A 294 14.41 -14.22 8.96
CA PHE A 294 13.60 -13.23 9.64
C PHE A 294 13.87 -13.11 11.16
N PHE A 295 14.55 -14.06 11.81
CA PHE A 295 14.68 -14.14 13.28
C PHE A 295 16.07 -13.79 13.85
N LEU A 296 16.76 -12.85 13.23
CA LEU A 296 18.16 -12.52 13.54
C LEU A 296 18.37 -12.17 15.03
N GLY A 297 19.09 -13.05 15.74
CA GLY A 297 19.70 -12.76 17.05
C GLY A 297 18.94 -13.24 18.28
N ASP A 298 17.76 -13.86 18.15
CA ASP A 298 16.99 -14.36 19.29
C ASP A 298 17.41 -15.79 19.68
N VAL A 299 17.62 -16.02 20.97
CA VAL A 299 17.73 -17.37 21.54
C VAL A 299 16.33 -17.89 21.82
N PHE A 300 15.94 -18.96 21.13
CA PHE A 300 14.62 -19.56 21.29
C PHE A 300 14.63 -20.60 22.41
N PRO A 301 13.70 -20.50 23.37
CA PRO A 301 13.48 -21.59 24.33
C PRO A 301 13.14 -22.90 23.60
N VAL A 302 13.59 -24.02 24.16
CA VAL A 302 13.14 -25.35 23.74
C VAL A 302 11.73 -25.61 24.27
N ASP A 303 10.99 -26.49 23.60
CA ASP A 303 9.68 -26.96 24.05
C ASP A 303 8.53 -25.95 24.03
N LEU A 304 8.63 -24.90 23.20
CA LEU A 304 7.50 -24.01 22.99
C LEU A 304 6.38 -24.74 22.25
N SER A 305 5.18 -24.68 22.81
CA SER A 305 3.97 -24.98 22.06
C SER A 305 3.77 -23.96 20.94
N ARG A 306 2.95 -24.29 19.95
CA ARG A 306 2.63 -23.38 18.83
C ARG A 306 2.11 -22.03 19.32
N ASP A 307 1.27 -22.01 20.36
CA ASP A 307 0.72 -20.78 20.92
C ASP A 307 1.77 -19.97 21.69
N GLN A 308 2.73 -20.63 22.34
CA GLN A 308 3.84 -19.94 23.01
C GLN A 308 4.82 -19.37 22.00
N PHE A 309 5.11 -20.13 20.94
CA PHE A 309 5.93 -19.67 19.82
C PHE A 309 5.31 -18.44 19.14
N ALA A 310 4.00 -18.48 18.88
CA ALA A 310 3.28 -17.34 18.29
C ALA A 310 3.39 -16.05 19.13
N ARG A 311 3.55 -16.16 20.46
CA ARG A 311 3.67 -15.00 21.37
C ARG A 311 5.06 -14.40 21.45
N LEU A 312 6.06 -15.03 20.83
CA LEU A 312 7.42 -14.50 20.85
C LEU A 312 7.48 -13.14 20.17
N LYS A 313 8.27 -12.23 20.75
CA LYS A 313 8.35 -10.84 20.27
C LYS A 313 8.75 -10.77 18.80
N SER A 314 9.76 -11.52 18.37
CA SER A 314 10.21 -11.52 16.98
C SER A 314 9.20 -12.12 16.01
N VAL A 315 8.41 -13.11 16.43
CA VAL A 315 7.30 -13.66 15.63
C VAL A 315 6.20 -12.61 15.45
N GLN A 316 5.84 -11.93 16.53
CA GLN A 316 4.86 -10.84 16.49
C GLN A 316 5.37 -9.61 15.73
N ASP A 317 6.64 -9.25 15.87
CA ASP A 317 7.26 -8.14 15.15
C ASP A 317 7.25 -8.41 13.65
N HIS A 318 7.62 -9.63 13.22
CA HIS A 318 7.59 -10.00 11.82
C HIS A 318 6.16 -9.97 11.25
N PHE A 319 5.20 -10.53 12.00
CA PHE A 319 3.80 -10.47 11.57
C PHE A 319 3.27 -9.03 11.49
N ARG A 320 3.65 -8.17 12.45
CA ARG A 320 3.32 -6.75 12.43
C ARG A 320 3.93 -6.06 11.21
N VAL A 321 5.18 -6.34 10.85
CA VAL A 321 5.79 -5.82 9.62
C VAL A 321 5.01 -6.30 8.39
N LYS A 322 4.64 -7.57 8.28
CA LYS A 322 3.85 -8.09 7.15
C LYS A 322 2.45 -7.49 7.07
N LEU A 323 1.80 -7.33 8.22
CA LEU A 323 0.51 -6.65 8.31
C LEU A 323 0.67 -5.20 7.91
N LEU A 324 1.71 -4.50 8.38
CA LEU A 324 2.04 -3.13 8.00
C LEU A 324 2.40 -2.98 6.53
N GLU A 325 3.15 -3.92 5.91
CA GLU A 325 3.45 -3.95 4.48
C GLU A 325 2.16 -4.10 3.65
N ARG A 326 1.25 -4.95 4.11
CA ARG A 326 -0.06 -5.11 3.47
C ARG A 326 -0.92 -3.85 3.65
N LEU A 327 -0.85 -3.27 4.84
CA LEU A 327 -1.41 -1.97 5.17
C LEU A 327 -0.53 -0.82 4.67
N ASP A 328 0.55 -1.02 3.90
CA ASP A 328 1.39 0.07 3.37
C ASP A 328 0.66 0.79 2.22
N ARG A 329 -0.51 0.26 1.84
CA ARG A 329 -1.57 0.96 1.11
C ARG A 329 -2.42 1.88 2.02
N ILE A 330 -2.16 1.89 3.31
CA ILE A 330 -2.92 2.50 4.40
C ILE A 330 -1.94 3.08 5.43
N GLU A 331 -1.50 4.31 5.17
CA GLU A 331 -0.56 5.03 6.03
C GLU A 331 -1.12 5.24 7.45
N GLY A 332 -0.71 4.41 8.41
CA GLY A 332 -1.11 4.52 9.82
C GLY A 332 -0.05 3.92 10.75
N ASN A 333 0.27 4.63 11.83
CA ASN A 333 1.02 4.03 12.94
C ASN A 333 0.10 3.01 13.62
N VAL A 334 0.20 1.74 13.21
CA VAL A 334 -0.47 0.64 13.90
C VAL A 334 0.14 0.53 15.30
N PRO A 335 -0.65 0.56 16.39
CA PRO A 335 -0.15 0.41 17.75
C PRO A 335 0.88 -0.73 17.91
N ASP A 336 2.06 -0.38 18.44
CA ASP A 336 3.22 -1.29 18.61
C ASP A 336 2.95 -2.53 19.49
N MET A 337 1.85 -2.52 20.27
CA MET A 337 1.53 -3.53 21.28
C MET A 337 0.40 -4.50 20.89
N MET A 338 0.04 -4.61 19.61
CA MET A 338 -0.97 -5.60 19.19
C MET A 338 -0.43 -7.03 19.27
N LEU A 339 -1.02 -7.82 20.16
CA LEU A 339 -0.80 -9.27 20.19
C LEU A 339 -1.81 -9.93 19.26
N ILE A 340 -1.32 -10.48 18.14
CA ILE A 340 -2.16 -11.17 17.17
C ILE A 340 -1.95 -12.67 17.33
N LEU A 341 -3.04 -13.42 17.50
CA LEU A 341 -3.05 -14.86 17.72
C LEU A 341 -4.09 -15.50 16.80
N PRO A 342 -3.79 -16.65 16.16
CA PRO A 342 -4.76 -17.34 15.29
C PRO A 342 -6.00 -17.83 16.04
N THR A 343 -5.86 -18.07 17.34
CA THR A 343 -6.88 -18.65 18.22
C THR A 343 -7.76 -17.61 18.91
N MET A 344 -7.59 -16.32 18.61
CA MET A 344 -8.40 -15.29 19.24
C MET A 344 -9.86 -15.35 18.78
N SER A 345 -10.77 -15.04 19.71
CA SER A 345 -12.19 -14.89 19.42
C SER A 345 -12.46 -13.64 18.58
N ASP A 346 -13.62 -13.57 17.94
CA ASP A 346 -14.02 -12.42 17.11
C ASP A 346 -14.01 -11.12 17.93
N ALA A 347 -14.59 -11.13 19.13
CA ALA A 347 -14.56 -9.97 20.03
C ALA A 347 -13.13 -9.54 20.43
N ALA A 348 -12.22 -10.51 20.63
CA ALA A 348 -10.82 -10.21 20.94
C ALA A 348 -10.10 -9.64 19.71
N PHE A 349 -10.35 -10.19 18.52
CA PHE A 349 -9.82 -9.65 17.26
C PHE A 349 -10.30 -8.24 17.00
N LYS A 350 -11.60 -8.00 17.17
CA LYS A 350 -12.20 -6.70 16.99
C LYS A 350 -11.53 -5.65 17.89
N SER A 351 -11.50 -5.90 19.19
CA SER A 351 -10.97 -4.94 20.17
C SER A 351 -9.45 -4.77 20.15
N THR A 352 -8.70 -5.81 19.77
CA THR A 352 -7.22 -5.79 19.82
C THR A 352 -6.59 -5.38 18.50
N VAL A 353 -7.25 -5.66 17.38
CA VAL A 353 -6.69 -5.51 16.03
C VAL A 353 -7.55 -4.60 15.17
N TYR A 354 -8.82 -4.94 14.94
CA TYR A 354 -9.65 -4.21 13.97
C TYR A 354 -9.94 -2.77 14.42
N ASP A 355 -10.51 -2.57 15.62
CA ASP A 355 -10.90 -1.25 16.13
C ASP A 355 -9.69 -0.31 16.26
N PRO A 356 -8.54 -0.73 16.83
CA PRO A 356 -7.37 0.15 16.90
C PRO A 356 -6.78 0.54 15.55
N ILE A 357 -6.78 -0.38 14.57
CA ILE A 357 -6.32 -0.05 13.20
C ILE A 357 -7.32 0.88 12.53
N HIS A 358 -8.62 0.60 12.66
CA HIS A 358 -9.69 1.44 12.14
C HIS A 358 -9.64 2.86 12.72
N GLU A 359 -9.45 2.98 14.03
CA GLU A 359 -9.29 4.27 14.73
C GLU A 359 -8.01 4.99 14.30
N ALA A 360 -6.89 4.28 14.15
CA ALA A 360 -5.65 4.87 13.66
C ALA A 360 -5.80 5.48 12.25
N ILE A 361 -6.52 4.79 11.36
CA ILE A 361 -6.79 5.26 9.99
C ILE A 361 -7.75 6.45 10.01
N SER A 362 -8.88 6.31 10.70
CA SER A 362 -9.93 7.32 10.73
C SER A 362 -9.48 8.58 11.45
N GLY A 363 -8.81 8.46 12.60
CA GLY A 363 -8.26 9.57 13.36
C GLY A 363 -7.24 10.37 12.54
N ARG A 364 -6.26 9.70 11.91
CA ARG A 364 -5.27 10.38 11.05
C ARG A 364 -5.96 11.17 9.93
N ARG A 365 -6.94 10.57 9.26
CA ARG A 365 -7.63 11.25 8.14
C ARG A 365 -8.56 12.36 8.58
N GLN A 366 -9.17 12.27 9.76
CA GLN A 366 -9.98 13.34 10.32
C GLN A 366 -9.18 14.64 10.54
N TYR A 367 -7.90 14.52 10.93
CA TYR A 367 -7.02 15.68 11.15
C TYR A 367 -6.30 16.16 9.89
N ALA A 368 -6.24 15.37 8.82
CA ALA A 368 -5.59 15.74 7.56
C ALA A 368 -6.02 17.13 6.98
N PRO A 369 -7.31 17.50 7.00
CA PRO A 369 -7.78 18.83 6.55
C PRO A 369 -7.33 20.00 7.46
N GLN A 370 -6.79 19.72 8.64
CA GLN A 370 -6.35 20.75 9.59
C GLN A 370 -4.84 20.99 9.54
N VAL A 371 -4.09 20.04 8.98
CA VAL A 371 -2.63 20.11 8.84
C VAL A 371 -2.26 20.99 7.64
N ALA A 372 -1.30 21.90 7.82
CA ALA A 372 -0.80 22.74 6.72
C ALA A 372 -0.12 21.88 5.63
N ALA A 373 -0.17 22.30 4.36
CA ALA A 373 0.32 21.47 3.25
C ALA A 373 1.81 21.06 3.34
N TYR A 374 2.66 21.89 3.97
CA TYR A 374 4.06 21.53 4.21
C TYR A 374 4.23 20.43 5.25
N GLU A 375 3.42 20.43 6.31
CA GLU A 375 3.40 19.39 7.35
C GLU A 375 2.70 18.13 6.83
N PHE A 376 1.75 18.33 5.91
CA PHE A 376 0.98 17.26 5.30
C PHE A 376 1.86 16.26 4.54
N GLN A 377 2.95 16.71 3.92
CA GLN A 377 3.90 15.81 3.25
C GLN A 377 4.57 14.83 4.22
N PHE A 378 4.91 15.27 5.43
CA PHE A 378 5.45 14.37 6.47
C PHE A 378 4.35 13.49 7.08
N PHE A 379 3.10 13.96 7.01
CA PHE A 379 1.93 13.29 7.54
C PHE A 379 1.35 12.23 6.61
N ALA A 380 1.45 12.37 5.30
CA ALA A 380 0.77 11.54 4.30
C ALA A 380 1.74 10.85 3.33
N GLY A 381 3.00 10.67 3.75
CA GLY A 381 3.99 9.86 3.06
C GLY A 381 4.10 10.13 1.55
N ASP A 382 3.99 9.07 0.76
CA ASP A 382 4.06 9.17 -0.70
C ASP A 382 2.69 9.58 -1.28
N MET A 383 2.59 10.84 -1.73
CA MET A 383 1.37 11.39 -2.28
C MET A 383 1.17 11.08 -3.78
N LYS A 384 2.18 10.51 -4.47
CA LYS A 384 2.12 10.23 -5.91
C LYS A 384 0.88 9.40 -6.30
N PRO A 385 0.51 8.31 -5.60
CA PRO A 385 -0.65 7.51 -5.97
C PRO A 385 -1.97 8.30 -5.89
N TYR A 386 -2.12 9.20 -4.91
CA TYR A 386 -3.34 9.99 -4.75
C TYR A 386 -3.47 11.06 -5.83
N VAL A 387 -2.36 11.72 -6.17
CA VAL A 387 -2.30 12.69 -7.28
C VAL A 387 -2.67 12.00 -8.59
N GLN A 388 -2.06 10.84 -8.86
CA GLN A 388 -2.32 10.07 -10.07
C GLN A 388 -3.78 9.58 -10.11
N ALA A 389 -4.29 8.96 -9.04
CA ALA A 389 -5.66 8.49 -8.96
C ALA A 389 -6.69 9.61 -9.11
N SER A 390 -6.36 10.84 -8.73
CA SER A 390 -7.26 12.00 -8.80
C SER A 390 -7.24 12.66 -10.18
N TRP A 391 -6.06 12.93 -10.72
CA TRP A 391 -5.90 13.76 -11.91
C TRP A 391 -5.83 12.99 -13.22
N ILE A 392 -5.24 11.79 -13.24
CA ILE A 392 -5.15 10.98 -14.47
C ILE A 392 -6.54 10.69 -15.04
N PRO A 393 -7.54 10.28 -14.24
CA PRO A 393 -8.90 10.07 -14.76
C PRO A 393 -9.52 11.29 -15.42
N VAL A 394 -9.35 12.45 -14.80
CA VAL A 394 -9.84 13.72 -15.32
C VAL A 394 -9.21 14.02 -16.68
N MET A 395 -7.89 13.95 -16.74
CA MET A 395 -7.14 14.20 -17.97
C MET A 395 -7.51 13.19 -19.06
N ALA A 396 -7.66 11.92 -18.69
CA ALA A 396 -8.06 10.87 -19.61
C ALA A 396 -9.45 11.14 -20.20
N ILE A 397 -10.47 11.48 -19.39
CA ILE A 397 -11.80 11.82 -19.89
C ILE A 397 -11.75 13.04 -20.82
N ILE A 398 -11.04 14.09 -20.42
CA ILE A 398 -10.91 15.31 -21.22
C ILE A 398 -10.25 15.01 -22.56
N LEU A 399 -9.13 14.29 -22.56
CA LEU A 399 -8.40 13.91 -23.77
C LEU A 399 -9.23 12.99 -24.66
N SER A 400 -9.93 12.01 -24.07
CA SER A 400 -10.78 11.07 -24.79
C SER A 400 -11.95 11.76 -25.48
N VAL A 401 -12.68 12.63 -24.77
CA VAL A 401 -13.80 13.39 -25.35
C VAL A 401 -13.30 14.40 -26.39
N SER A 402 -12.18 15.07 -26.13
CA SER A 402 -11.55 16.01 -27.08
C SER A 402 -11.06 15.29 -28.34
N GLY A 403 -10.46 14.11 -28.18
CA GLY A 403 -10.02 13.22 -29.25
C GLY A 403 -11.21 12.79 -30.11
N ALA A 404 -12.25 12.23 -29.48
CA ALA A 404 -13.49 11.84 -30.15
C ALA A 404 -14.10 13.02 -30.92
N ALA A 405 -14.23 14.20 -30.31
CA ALA A 405 -14.76 15.40 -30.95
C ALA A 405 -13.94 15.81 -32.19
N LEU A 406 -12.61 15.86 -32.06
CA LEU A 406 -11.70 16.21 -33.15
C LEU A 406 -11.76 15.18 -34.30
N HIS A 407 -11.87 13.89 -33.97
CA HIS A 407 -11.96 12.83 -34.96
C HIS A 407 -13.34 12.76 -35.64
N ILE A 408 -14.44 12.99 -34.91
CA ILE A 408 -15.79 13.16 -35.48
C ILE A 408 -15.82 14.35 -36.45
N PHE A 409 -15.24 15.49 -36.06
CA PHE A 409 -15.12 16.65 -36.92
C PHE A 409 -14.35 16.32 -38.22
N LYS A 410 -13.18 15.69 -38.10
CA LYS A 410 -12.38 15.29 -39.27
C LYS A 410 -13.10 14.27 -40.15
N PHE A 411 -13.67 13.23 -39.54
CA PHE A 411 -14.41 12.19 -40.25
C PHE A 411 -15.56 12.79 -41.06
N SER A 412 -16.38 13.63 -40.43
CA SER A 412 -17.49 14.34 -41.07
C SER A 412 -17.02 15.22 -42.24
N GLY A 413 -15.91 15.94 -42.07
CA GLY A 413 -15.33 16.75 -43.13
C GLY A 413 -14.77 15.92 -44.29
N TYR A 414 -14.16 14.77 -44.01
CA TYR A 414 -13.70 13.84 -45.04
C TYR A 414 -14.88 13.18 -45.77
N ALA A 415 -15.94 12.82 -45.05
CA ALA A 415 -17.16 12.26 -45.63
C ALA A 415 -17.84 13.27 -46.56
N TRP A 416 -17.95 14.54 -46.14
CA TRP A 416 -18.43 15.62 -47.01
C TRP A 416 -17.61 15.74 -48.29
N THR A 417 -16.28 15.73 -48.16
CA THR A 417 -15.36 15.84 -49.31
C THR A 417 -15.50 14.63 -50.25
N ALA A 418 -15.77 13.43 -49.70
CA ALA A 418 -15.99 12.23 -50.49
C ALA A 418 -17.32 12.28 -51.27
N VAL A 419 -18.39 12.80 -50.66
CA VAL A 419 -19.73 12.88 -51.28
C VAL A 419 -19.85 14.03 -52.28
N ARG A 420 -19.32 15.22 -51.93
CA ARG A 420 -19.51 16.45 -52.73
C ARG A 420 -18.31 16.81 -53.61
N GLY A 421 -17.24 16.03 -53.55
CA GLY A 421 -16.02 16.28 -54.30
C GLY A 421 -15.17 17.45 -53.77
N GLN A 422 -14.00 17.65 -54.37
CA GLN A 422 -13.00 18.61 -53.89
C GLN A 422 -13.35 20.09 -54.17
N SER A 423 -14.27 20.38 -55.10
CA SER A 423 -14.70 21.75 -55.43
C SER A 423 -15.40 22.45 -54.25
N HIS A 424 -15.99 21.70 -53.32
CA HIS A 424 -16.71 22.22 -52.15
C HIS A 424 -15.92 22.13 -50.83
N ARG A 425 -14.58 22.21 -50.90
CA ARG A 425 -13.66 22.10 -49.74
C ARG A 425 -13.98 23.06 -48.58
N ARG A 426 -14.55 24.24 -48.83
CA ARG A 426 -14.92 25.19 -47.75
C ARG A 426 -16.15 24.72 -46.95
N GLY A 427 -17.10 24.06 -47.61
CA GLY A 427 -18.32 23.55 -46.96
C GLY A 427 -18.07 22.43 -45.97
N ARG A 428 -16.93 21.73 -46.07
CA ARG A 428 -16.60 20.59 -45.21
C ARG A 428 -16.47 20.97 -43.73
N TYR A 429 -15.93 22.17 -43.44
CA TYR A 429 -15.74 22.61 -42.07
C TYR A 429 -17.07 23.03 -41.44
N VAL A 430 -17.94 23.71 -42.21
CA VAL A 430 -19.29 24.07 -41.78
C VAL A 430 -20.10 22.80 -41.49
N PHE A 431 -20.07 21.83 -42.42
CA PHE A 431 -20.74 20.54 -42.22
C PHE A 431 -20.17 19.79 -41.01
N ALA A 432 -18.85 19.70 -40.88
CA ALA A 432 -18.21 19.05 -39.74
C ALA A 432 -18.55 19.71 -38.40
N SER A 433 -18.57 21.05 -38.33
CA SER A 433 -19.01 21.80 -37.16
C SER A 433 -20.48 21.51 -36.83
N PHE A 434 -21.35 21.50 -37.85
CA PHE A 434 -22.77 21.21 -37.66
C PHE A 434 -23.00 19.79 -37.14
N VAL A 435 -22.32 18.79 -37.70
CA VAL A 435 -22.40 17.41 -37.22
C VAL A 435 -21.86 17.29 -35.81
N LEU A 436 -20.72 17.92 -35.50
CA LEU A 436 -20.14 17.86 -34.16
C LEU A 436 -21.06 18.49 -33.11
N VAL A 437 -21.47 19.74 -33.33
CA VAL A 437 -22.36 20.47 -32.40
C VAL A 437 -23.70 19.76 -32.29
N GLY A 438 -24.28 19.33 -33.41
CA GLY A 438 -25.54 18.59 -33.44
C GLY A 438 -25.46 17.26 -32.69
N ALA A 439 -24.38 16.49 -32.85
CA ALA A 439 -24.17 15.23 -32.14
C ALA A 439 -24.05 15.45 -30.62
N PHE A 440 -23.21 16.40 -30.18
CA PHE A 440 -23.04 16.69 -28.76
C PHE A 440 -24.30 17.28 -28.13
N ALA A 441 -25.01 18.16 -28.84
CA ALA A 441 -26.30 18.67 -28.40
C ALA A 441 -27.32 17.53 -28.26
N ALA A 442 -27.43 16.66 -29.26
CA ALA A 442 -28.33 15.50 -29.22
C ALA A 442 -27.99 14.53 -28.07
N MET A 443 -26.71 14.32 -27.77
CA MET A 443 -26.27 13.51 -26.63
C MET A 443 -26.61 14.14 -25.28
N ALA A 444 -26.65 15.47 -25.19
CA ALA A 444 -27.01 16.20 -23.97
C ALA A 444 -28.53 16.39 -23.77
N LEU A 445 -29.35 16.28 -24.82
CA LEU A 445 -30.80 16.51 -24.78
C LEU A 445 -31.59 15.64 -23.77
N PRO A 446 -31.26 14.35 -23.55
CA PRO A 446 -31.97 13.52 -22.57
C PRO A 446 -31.94 14.12 -21.15
N GLY A 447 -30.98 15.00 -20.88
CA GLY A 447 -30.71 15.52 -19.55
C GLY A 447 -30.10 14.44 -18.65
N ASN A 448 -29.79 14.83 -17.42
CA ASN A 448 -29.09 13.97 -16.49
C ASN A 448 -29.55 14.26 -15.05
N GLU A 449 -29.89 13.22 -14.30
CA GLU A 449 -30.34 13.31 -12.90
C GLU A 449 -29.24 13.82 -11.97
N VAL A 450 -27.99 13.46 -12.23
CA VAL A 450 -26.81 13.91 -11.49
C VAL A 450 -26.65 15.43 -11.58
N THR A 451 -26.72 16.01 -12.79
CA THR A 451 -26.54 17.47 -12.96
C THR A 451 -27.71 18.28 -12.42
N ARG A 452 -28.88 17.65 -12.28
CA ARG A 452 -30.08 18.26 -11.67
C ARG A 452 -30.07 18.20 -10.15
N SER A 453 -29.28 17.31 -9.54
CA SER A 453 -29.17 17.14 -8.10
C SER A 453 -28.75 18.43 -7.39
N ALA A 454 -29.21 18.60 -6.14
CA ALA A 454 -28.84 19.76 -5.32
C ALA A 454 -27.33 19.79 -5.03
N ALA A 455 -26.75 18.62 -4.73
CA ALA A 455 -25.33 18.46 -4.47
C ALA A 455 -24.47 18.91 -5.68
N PHE A 456 -24.82 18.51 -6.90
CA PHE A 456 -24.09 18.95 -8.09
C PHE A 456 -24.21 20.46 -8.32
N LYS A 457 -25.40 21.03 -8.16
CA LYS A 457 -25.62 22.48 -8.30
C LYS A 457 -24.83 23.28 -7.27
N ASP A 458 -24.73 22.79 -6.03
CA ASP A 458 -23.90 23.39 -4.99
C ASP A 458 -22.42 23.36 -5.38
N MET A 459 -21.90 22.20 -5.79
CA MET A 459 -20.52 22.07 -6.29
C MET A 459 -20.23 23.00 -7.48
N LYS A 460 -21.14 23.06 -8.46
CA LYS A 460 -21.03 23.96 -9.62
C LYS A 460 -21.03 25.43 -9.20
N SER A 461 -21.84 25.83 -8.23
CA SER A 461 -21.90 27.22 -7.76
C SER A 461 -20.58 27.70 -7.16
N LYS A 462 -19.83 26.79 -6.52
CA LYS A 462 -18.53 27.04 -5.89
C LYS A 462 -17.38 27.08 -6.89
N SER A 463 -17.53 26.41 -8.04
CA SER A 463 -16.57 26.47 -9.16
C SER A 463 -17.30 26.59 -10.50
N PRO A 464 -17.78 27.80 -10.86
CA PRO A 464 -18.67 27.97 -12.02
C PRO A 464 -18.07 27.53 -13.35
N VAL A 465 -16.77 27.80 -13.56
CA VAL A 465 -16.08 27.47 -14.82
C VAL A 465 -15.92 25.96 -14.96
N ILE A 466 -15.33 25.30 -13.97
CA ILE A 466 -15.09 23.86 -14.03
C ILE A 466 -16.40 23.09 -13.92
N GLY A 467 -17.31 23.54 -13.06
CA GLY A 467 -18.64 22.94 -12.90
C GLY A 467 -19.47 23.00 -14.19
N THR A 468 -19.39 24.07 -14.98
CA THR A 468 -20.07 24.14 -16.30
C THR A 468 -19.43 23.20 -17.31
N PHE A 469 -18.10 23.11 -17.33
CA PHE A 469 -17.40 22.17 -18.21
C PHE A 469 -17.75 20.71 -17.89
N ALA A 470 -17.70 20.35 -16.60
CA ALA A 470 -18.01 19.01 -16.14
C ALA A 470 -19.51 18.68 -16.27
N GLU A 471 -20.41 19.65 -16.10
CA GLU A 471 -21.84 19.46 -16.45
C GLU A 471 -22.00 19.05 -17.90
N GLY A 472 -21.27 19.69 -18.83
CA GLY A 472 -21.26 19.30 -20.23
C GLY A 472 -20.78 17.87 -20.44
N LEU A 473 -19.65 17.49 -19.84
CA LEU A 473 -19.09 16.14 -19.93
C LEU A 473 -20.02 15.07 -19.32
N ILE A 474 -20.66 15.35 -18.20
CA ILE A 474 -21.57 14.45 -17.50
C ILE A 474 -22.90 14.34 -18.27
N SER A 475 -23.39 15.43 -18.86
CA SER A 475 -24.66 15.46 -19.59
C SER A 475 -24.62 14.68 -20.91
N ILE A 476 -23.45 14.56 -21.56
CA ILE A 476 -23.34 13.79 -22.80
C ILE A 476 -23.23 12.28 -22.59
N GLN A 477 -22.92 11.81 -21.37
CA GLN A 477 -22.68 10.39 -21.08
C GLN A 477 -23.81 9.45 -21.49
N PRO A 478 -25.11 9.72 -21.25
CA PRO A 478 -26.17 8.80 -21.67
C PRO A 478 -26.17 8.56 -23.17
N GLY A 479 -26.10 9.63 -23.96
CA GLY A 479 -26.03 9.53 -25.42
C GLY A 479 -24.72 8.89 -25.89
N PHE A 480 -23.61 9.26 -25.26
CA PHE A 480 -22.29 8.74 -25.60
C PHE A 480 -22.16 7.24 -25.30
N ARG A 481 -22.79 6.75 -24.23
CA ARG A 481 -22.92 5.31 -23.93
C ARG A 481 -23.64 4.57 -25.06
N ILE A 482 -24.79 5.07 -25.52
CA ILE A 482 -25.54 4.43 -26.62
C ILE A 482 -24.67 4.31 -27.87
N VAL A 483 -23.95 5.39 -28.22
CA VAL A 483 -23.03 5.37 -29.37
C VAL A 483 -21.90 4.38 -29.14
N GLY A 484 -21.28 4.37 -27.96
CA GLY A 484 -20.21 3.43 -27.60
C GLY A 484 -20.65 1.98 -27.62
N GLU A 485 -21.82 1.65 -27.09
CA GLU A 485 -22.40 0.30 -27.13
C GLU A 485 -22.62 -0.17 -28.57
N VAL A 486 -23.22 0.68 -29.42
CA VAL A 486 -23.42 0.35 -30.83
C VAL A 486 -22.08 0.15 -31.54
N MET A 487 -21.07 0.99 -31.25
CA MET A 487 -19.75 0.85 -31.85
C MET A 487 -18.97 -0.34 -31.28
N SER A 488 -19.29 -0.81 -30.07
CA SER A 488 -18.62 -1.92 -29.40
C SER A 488 -18.87 -3.29 -30.03
N PHE A 489 -19.91 -3.43 -30.88
CA PHE A 489 -20.22 -4.68 -31.59
C PHE A 489 -19.15 -5.12 -32.60
N ASN A 490 -18.08 -4.36 -32.78
CA ASN A 490 -16.99 -4.74 -33.66
C ASN A 490 -16.00 -5.70 -32.95
N PRO A 491 -15.42 -6.68 -33.67
CA PRO A 491 -14.53 -7.68 -33.07
C PRO A 491 -13.20 -7.11 -32.54
N VAL A 492 -12.75 -5.97 -33.07
CA VAL A 492 -11.51 -5.31 -32.62
C VAL A 492 -11.68 -4.81 -31.18
N TRP A 493 -12.81 -4.17 -30.88
CA TRP A 493 -13.13 -3.77 -29.52
C TRP A 493 -13.28 -4.97 -28.59
N GLY A 494 -13.91 -6.07 -29.02
CA GLY A 494 -14.00 -7.29 -28.22
C GLY A 494 -12.63 -7.83 -27.80
N TYR A 495 -11.66 -7.82 -28.72
CA TYR A 495 -10.28 -8.21 -28.40
C TYR A 495 -9.62 -7.23 -27.41
N VAL A 496 -9.69 -5.92 -27.68
CA VAL A 496 -9.16 -4.89 -26.77
C VAL A 496 -9.78 -5.00 -25.38
N ARG A 497 -11.09 -5.18 -25.29
CA ARG A 497 -11.80 -5.27 -24.01
C ARG A 497 -11.35 -6.47 -23.18
N SER A 498 -10.95 -7.57 -23.83
CA SER A 498 -10.43 -8.77 -23.16
C SER A 498 -9.05 -8.59 -22.54
N THR A 499 -8.29 -7.57 -22.94
CA THR A 499 -6.99 -7.24 -22.36
C THR A 499 -7.06 -6.14 -21.31
N LEU A 500 -8.25 -5.60 -21.05
CA LEU A 500 -8.47 -4.50 -20.12
C LEU A 500 -9.19 -5.02 -18.86
N PRO A 501 -8.91 -4.44 -17.68
CA PRO A 501 -9.48 -4.90 -16.41
C PRO A 501 -11.01 -4.74 -16.38
N ASP A 502 -11.68 -5.62 -15.64
CA ASP A 502 -13.11 -5.48 -15.40
C ASP A 502 -13.41 -4.38 -14.38
N ARG A 503 -14.62 -3.82 -14.46
CA ARG A 503 -15.10 -2.88 -13.44
C ARG A 503 -15.17 -3.61 -12.11
N ARG A 504 -14.45 -3.09 -11.11
CA ARG A 504 -14.63 -3.52 -9.72
C ARG A 504 -15.86 -2.83 -9.16
N GLU A 505 -16.83 -3.62 -8.73
CA GLU A 505 -18.00 -3.10 -8.02
C GLU A 505 -17.55 -2.42 -6.72
N PRO A 506 -18.18 -1.29 -6.34
CA PRO A 506 -17.90 -0.70 -5.05
C PRO A 506 -18.23 -1.70 -3.95
N TYR A 507 -17.37 -1.76 -2.93
CA TYR A 507 -17.60 -2.54 -1.73
C TYR A 507 -18.94 -2.12 -1.12
N ARG A 508 -19.97 -2.96 -1.31
CA ARG A 508 -21.24 -2.75 -0.63
C ARG A 508 -21.05 -3.25 0.78
N PHE A 509 -21.12 -2.35 1.76
CA PHE A 509 -21.31 -2.77 3.14
C PHE A 509 -22.51 -3.72 3.15
N ALA A 510 -22.29 -4.97 3.55
CA ALA A 510 -23.39 -5.82 3.93
C ALA A 510 -24.12 -5.03 5.02
N SER A 511 -25.33 -4.56 4.72
CA SER A 511 -26.20 -3.88 5.67
C SER A 511 -26.65 -4.91 6.72
N GLY A 512 -25.71 -5.32 7.56
CA GLY A 512 -25.86 -6.24 8.66
C GLY A 512 -25.96 -5.40 9.92
N SER A 513 -27.19 -5.30 10.43
CA SER A 513 -27.59 -4.57 11.64
C SER A 513 -27.47 -3.05 11.54
N SER A 514 -28.64 -2.40 11.51
CA SER A 514 -28.84 -1.11 12.15
C SER A 514 -28.20 -1.15 13.55
N ALA A 515 -26.97 -0.64 13.66
CA ALA A 515 -26.40 -0.28 14.94
C ALA A 515 -27.23 0.90 15.44
N ASP A 516 -27.99 0.65 16.51
CA ASP A 516 -28.62 1.69 17.32
C ASP A 516 -27.64 2.85 17.52
N THR A 517 -28.12 4.06 17.26
CA THR A 517 -27.44 5.35 17.45
C THR A 517 -27.19 5.67 18.94
N GLY A 518 -26.74 4.71 19.74
CA GLY A 518 -26.49 4.84 21.18
C GLY A 518 -25.04 5.15 21.57
N SER A 519 -24.08 5.10 20.65
CA SER A 519 -22.64 5.07 21.00
C SER A 519 -21.97 6.45 21.12
N ALA A 520 -22.60 7.54 20.68
CA ALA A 520 -21.98 8.88 20.75
C ALA A 520 -22.06 9.54 22.14
N THR A 521 -22.91 9.03 23.04
CA THR A 521 -23.11 9.64 24.38
C THR A 521 -22.30 8.94 25.49
N ALA A 522 -21.71 7.77 25.22
CA ALA A 522 -21.04 6.97 26.25
C ALA A 522 -19.59 7.41 26.58
N MET A 523 -18.94 8.21 25.73
CA MET A 523 -17.56 8.68 25.98
C MET A 523 -17.45 9.94 26.85
N SER A 524 -18.55 10.65 27.11
CA SER A 524 -18.55 11.83 27.99
C SER A 524 -18.59 11.47 29.49
N THR A 525 -19.09 10.27 29.84
CA THR A 525 -19.36 9.89 31.23
C THR A 525 -18.19 9.21 31.94
N VAL A 526 -17.11 8.85 31.23
CA VAL A 526 -15.93 8.17 31.82
C VAL A 526 -14.90 9.17 32.37
N ALA A 527 -14.97 10.45 31.98
CA ALA A 527 -14.04 11.48 32.46
C ALA A 527 -14.37 12.05 33.86
N SER A 528 -15.52 11.67 34.46
CA SER A 528 -16.04 12.33 35.68
C SER A 528 -16.11 11.43 36.93
N SER A 529 -15.59 10.19 36.91
CA SER A 529 -15.71 9.25 38.05
C SER A 529 -14.40 8.85 38.74
N LEU A 530 -13.27 9.49 38.43
CA LEU A 530 -12.01 9.30 39.17
C LEU A 530 -11.79 10.38 40.24
N THR A 531 -12.65 10.39 41.26
CA THR A 531 -12.31 10.94 42.58
C THR A 531 -12.31 9.81 43.60
N ALA A 532 -11.12 9.32 43.95
CA ALA A 532 -10.92 8.29 44.95
C ALA A 532 -11.06 8.83 46.39
N PRO A 533 -11.63 8.07 47.34
CA PRO A 533 -11.51 8.36 48.77
C PRO A 533 -10.19 7.83 49.33
N GLY A 534 -9.59 8.61 50.23
CA GLY A 534 -8.20 8.48 50.68
C GLY A 534 -7.87 7.29 51.60
N ILE A 535 -6.58 6.93 51.58
CA ILE A 535 -5.86 6.08 52.55
C ILE A 535 -4.40 6.62 52.66
N PRO A 536 -3.76 6.62 53.86
CA PRO A 536 -2.75 7.62 54.23
C PRO A 536 -1.30 7.28 53.83
N LEU A 537 -0.52 8.34 53.63
CA LEU A 537 0.91 8.33 53.30
C LEU A 537 1.79 7.84 54.46
N ARG A 538 2.64 6.84 54.19
CA ARG A 538 3.73 6.38 55.06
C ARG A 538 5.04 7.06 54.62
N LYS A 539 5.69 7.80 55.53
CA LYS A 539 6.96 8.51 55.30
C LYS A 539 8.12 7.55 54.98
N PRO A 540 9.01 7.85 54.01
CA PRO A 540 10.28 7.14 53.84
C PRO A 540 11.38 7.72 54.74
N GLY A 541 12.12 6.82 55.39
CA GLY A 541 13.27 7.13 56.24
C GLY A 541 14.53 7.41 55.43
N THR A 542 15.32 8.34 55.94
CA THR A 542 16.64 8.80 55.47
C THR A 542 17.75 7.79 55.78
N VAL A 543 18.64 7.55 54.81
CA VAL A 543 19.99 7.00 55.04
C VAL A 543 21.01 7.86 54.26
N PRO A 544 22.20 8.20 54.82
CA PRO A 544 23.04 9.29 54.34
C PRO A 544 24.12 8.85 53.33
N VAL A 545 24.42 9.74 52.39
CA VAL A 545 25.52 9.65 51.41
C VAL A 545 26.81 10.23 52.02
N PRO A 546 27.97 9.56 51.92
CA PRO A 546 29.24 10.15 52.36
C PRO A 546 29.83 11.07 51.29
N MET A 547 30.26 12.26 51.73
CA MET A 547 31.02 13.22 50.93
C MET A 547 32.45 12.74 50.66
N ALA A 548 32.95 12.98 49.44
CA ALA A 548 34.37 13.03 49.14
C ALA A 548 34.74 14.40 48.55
N LYS A 549 35.91 14.90 48.98
CA LYS A 549 36.48 16.24 48.85
C LYS A 549 36.98 16.59 47.42
N PRO A 550 37.21 17.89 47.14
CA PRO A 550 37.51 18.41 45.81
C PRO A 550 38.99 18.26 45.45
N THR A 551 39.27 17.93 44.19
CA THR A 551 40.58 18.09 43.55
C THR A 551 40.58 19.33 42.66
N THR A 552 41.66 20.08 42.83
CA THR A 552 41.97 21.40 42.29
C THR A 552 42.24 21.41 40.79
N ASP A 553 41.84 22.53 40.19
CA ASP A 553 42.37 23.20 39.00
C ASP A 553 43.75 22.75 38.50
N ASN A 554 43.80 22.44 37.21
CA ASN A 554 44.92 22.82 36.36
C ASN A 554 44.42 22.93 34.92
N GLY A 555 44.28 24.18 34.47
CA GLY A 555 43.90 24.51 33.12
C GLY A 555 44.96 24.14 32.09
N LEU A 556 44.50 23.82 30.87
CA LEU A 556 45.31 24.06 29.68
C LEU A 556 44.44 24.59 28.54
N ARG A 557 44.94 25.68 27.99
CA ARG A 557 44.34 26.56 27.00
C ARG A 557 44.26 25.89 25.62
N ILE A 558 43.18 26.25 24.93
CA ILE A 558 42.99 26.15 23.48
C ILE A 558 44.02 27.03 22.77
N ALA A 559 44.59 26.53 21.66
CA ALA A 559 45.17 27.34 20.60
C ALA A 559 44.53 26.95 19.26
N PRO A 560 44.18 27.91 18.38
CA PRO A 560 43.45 27.64 17.15
C PRO A 560 44.37 27.42 15.94
N ARG A 561 43.93 26.57 15.01
CA ARG A 561 44.14 26.70 13.57
C ARG A 561 42.93 26.19 12.82
#